data_AF-A0A346QZ07-F1
#
_entry.id   AF-A0A346QZ07-F1
#
_cell.length_a   1.000
_cell.length_b   1.000
_cell.length_c   1.000
_cell.angle_alpha   90.00
_cell.angle_beta   90.00
_cell.angle_gamma   90.00
#
_symmetry.space_group_name_H-M   'P 1'
#
loop_
_entity.id
_entity.type
_entity.pdbx_description
1 polymer ?
#
loop_
_entity_poly.entity_id
_entity_poly.type
_entity_poly.pdbx_seq_one_letter_code
_entity_poly.pdbx_strand_id
1 'polypeptide(L)'
;MAADRQAWSRRFGVPLLLIEPDGRIRDIAGAANRAQIGRPGPRRRSSVLRERRPRFLIRRRTGHTNPMPLHAGEREIIART
;
A
#
# COMPACT_ATOMS: atom_id res chain seq x y z
N MET A 1 27.63 16.34 2.66
CA MET A 1 26.84 15.28 3.33
C MET A 1 25.73 14.82 2.39
N ALA A 2 25.96 13.79 1.57
CA ALA A 2 24.98 13.28 0.61
C ALA A 2 24.94 11.73 0.54
N ALA A 3 25.80 11.05 1.31
CA ALA A 3 26.03 9.60 1.22
C ALA A 3 24.94 8.75 1.92
N ASP A 4 24.17 9.34 2.82
CA ASP A 4 23.28 8.58 3.71
C ASP A 4 22.12 7.93 2.94
N ARG A 5 21.46 8.67 2.04
CA ARG A 5 20.27 8.19 1.31
C ARG A 5 20.53 7.00 0.39
N GLN A 6 21.71 6.94 -0.23
CA GLN A 6 22.12 5.80 -1.06
C GLN A 6 22.38 4.55 -0.22
N ALA A 7 22.85 4.72 1.03
CA ALA A 7 23.04 3.61 1.95
C ALA A 7 21.69 3.03 2.40
N TRP A 8 20.72 3.89 2.73
CA TRP A 8 19.36 3.47 3.11
C TRP A 8 18.58 2.79 1.98
N SER A 9 18.64 3.34 0.76
CA SER A 9 18.00 2.75 -0.42
C SER A 9 18.50 1.32 -0.67
N ARG A 10 19.84 1.11 -0.61
CA ARG A 10 20.43 -0.23 -0.74
C ARG A 10 20.06 -1.15 0.40
N ARG A 11 20.07 -0.67 1.65
CA ARG A 11 19.78 -1.48 2.84
C ARG A 11 18.35 -2.01 2.84
N PHE A 12 17.38 -1.20 2.42
CA PHE A 12 15.96 -1.56 2.45
C PHE A 12 15.41 -2.01 1.09
N GLY A 13 16.24 -1.97 0.04
CA GLY A 13 15.83 -2.34 -1.30
C GLY A 13 14.74 -1.45 -1.89
N VAL A 14 14.67 -0.18 -1.45
CA VAL A 14 13.69 0.80 -1.93
C VAL A 14 14.32 1.70 -2.99
N PRO A 15 13.59 2.08 -4.06
CA PRO A 15 14.12 2.90 -5.14
C PRO A 15 14.43 4.32 -4.66
N LEU A 16 15.52 4.91 -5.16
CA LEU A 16 15.88 6.30 -4.88
C LEU A 16 15.43 7.19 -6.05
N LEU A 17 14.35 7.94 -5.85
CA LEU A 17 13.72 8.74 -6.90
C LEU A 17 14.07 10.24 -6.78
N LEU A 18 14.25 10.90 -7.91
CA LEU A 18 14.38 12.35 -8.09
C LEU A 18 13.12 12.89 -8.74
N ILE A 19 12.67 14.05 -8.28
CA ILE A 19 11.65 14.84 -8.97
C ILE A 19 12.38 15.96 -9.72
N GLU A 20 12.25 15.97 -11.05
CA GLU A 20 12.78 17.02 -11.90
C GLU A 20 11.91 18.29 -11.80
N PRO A 21 12.44 19.48 -12.15
CA PRO A 21 11.68 20.73 -12.04
C PRO A 21 10.37 20.76 -12.87
N ASP A 22 10.27 19.94 -13.91
CA ASP A 22 9.08 19.76 -14.74
C ASP A 22 8.08 18.75 -14.15
N GLY A 23 8.36 18.22 -12.96
CA GLY A 23 7.52 17.25 -12.25
C GLY A 23 7.76 15.79 -12.65
N ARG A 24 8.70 15.50 -13.55
CA ARG A 24 9.01 14.11 -13.93
C ARG A 24 9.76 13.39 -12.82
N ILE A 25 9.47 12.11 -12.66
CA ILE A 25 10.12 11.24 -11.67
C ILE A 25 11.20 10.42 -12.37
N ARG A 26 12.45 10.51 -11.88
CA ARG A 26 13.61 9.77 -12.39
C ARG A 26 14.28 8.93 -11.31
N ASP A 27 14.66 7.70 -11.63
CA ASP A 27 15.45 6.86 -10.72
C ASP A 27 16.93 7.27 -10.73
N ILE A 28 17.51 7.48 -9.55
CA ILE A 28 18.92 7.90 -9.37
C ILE A 28 19.80 6.69 -9.03
N ALA A 29 19.26 5.67 -8.37
CA ALA A 29 20.00 4.51 -7.90
C ALA A 29 19.64 3.32 -8.78
N GLY A 30 20.27 3.26 -9.96
CA GLY A 30 20.11 2.26 -11.01
C GLY A 30 19.36 1.00 -10.57
N ALA A 31 18.05 0.98 -10.82
CA ALA A 31 17.16 -0.17 -10.74
C ALA A 31 17.43 -1.11 -9.56
N ALA A 32 17.62 -0.57 -8.35
CA ALA A 32 17.59 -1.40 -7.16
C ALA A 32 16.15 -1.88 -6.93
N ASN A 33 15.85 -3.05 -7.51
CA ASN A 33 14.65 -3.85 -7.27
C ASN A 33 13.40 -3.39 -8.02
N ARG A 34 13.51 -3.32 -9.34
CA ARG A 34 12.31 -3.61 -10.15
C ARG A 34 12.01 -5.10 -9.93
N ALA A 35 11.18 -5.41 -8.92
CA ALA A 35 10.62 -6.75 -8.80
C ALA A 35 10.05 -7.07 -10.18
N GLN A 36 10.54 -8.13 -10.81
CA GLN A 36 10.03 -8.53 -12.11
C GLN A 36 8.62 -9.08 -11.84
N ILE A 37 7.63 -8.20 -11.91
CA ILE A 37 6.23 -8.55 -11.77
C ILE A 37 5.91 -9.35 -13.03
N GLY A 38 6.04 -10.67 -12.92
CA GLY A 38 5.60 -11.60 -13.96
C GLY A 38 4.10 -11.42 -14.21
N ARG A 39 3.60 -12.04 -15.29
CA ARG A 39 2.17 -12.04 -15.58
C ARG A 39 1.41 -12.55 -14.33
N PRO A 40 0.39 -11.85 -13.83
CA PRO A 40 -0.40 -12.33 -12.71
C PRO A 40 -0.88 -13.75 -12.99
N GLY A 41 -0.59 -14.66 -12.05
CA GLY A 41 -1.07 -16.04 -12.14
C GLY A 41 -2.60 -16.09 -12.22
N PRO A 42 -3.17 -17.19 -12.72
CA PRO A 42 -4.62 -17.34 -12.81
C PRO A 42 -5.26 -17.13 -11.43
N ARG A 43 -6.24 -16.22 -11.35
CA ARG A 43 -7.02 -16.00 -10.12
C ARG A 43 -7.72 -17.32 -9.80
N ARG A 44 -7.39 -17.95 -8.66
CA ARG A 44 -8.07 -19.15 -8.18
C ARG A 44 -9.58 -18.89 -8.19
N ARG A 45 -10.32 -19.54 -9.09
CA ARG A 45 -11.79 -19.49 -9.05
C ARG A 45 -12.21 -20.26 -7.80
N SER A 46 -12.65 -19.55 -6.76
CA SER A 46 -13.30 -20.17 -5.62
C SER A 46 -14.60 -20.82 -6.11
N SER A 47 -14.61 -22.12 -6.37
CA SER A 47 -15.85 -22.86 -6.64
C SER A 47 -16.21 -23.79 -5.50
N VAL A 48 -15.22 -24.41 -4.84
CA VAL A 48 -15.44 -25.48 -3.85
C VAL A 48 -16.19 -25.01 -2.59
N LEU A 49 -16.18 -23.72 -2.28
CA LEU A 49 -16.80 -23.15 -1.07
C LEU A 49 -17.92 -22.14 -1.36
N ARG A 50 -18.39 -22.00 -2.60
CA ARG A 50 -19.45 -21.02 -2.94
C ARG A 50 -20.78 -21.30 -2.23
N GLU A 51 -21.08 -22.58 -2.02
CA GLU A 51 -22.30 -23.04 -1.33
C GLU A 51 -22.11 -23.15 0.18
N ARG A 52 -20.86 -23.07 0.68
CA ARG A 52 -20.57 -23.11 2.12
C ARG A 52 -20.50 -21.69 2.65
N ARG A 53 -21.46 -21.30 3.51
CA ARG A 53 -21.42 -20.01 4.21
C ARG A 53 -20.12 -19.91 5.02
N PRO A 54 -19.17 -19.02 4.67
CA PRO A 54 -17.89 -18.98 5.37
C PRO A 54 -18.09 -18.56 6.82
N ARG A 55 -17.66 -19.40 7.77
CA ARG A 55 -17.83 -19.14 9.20
C ARG A 55 -17.09 -17.88 9.68
N PHE A 56 -16.09 -17.41 8.93
CA PHE A 56 -15.39 -16.16 9.25
C PHE A 56 -16.28 -14.91 9.09
N LEU A 57 -17.32 -14.96 8.25
CA LEU A 57 -18.30 -13.88 8.14
C LEU A 57 -19.24 -13.81 9.36
N ILE A 58 -19.31 -14.86 10.19
CA ILE A 58 -20.12 -14.87 11.43
C ILE A 58 -19.51 -13.95 12.49
N ARG A 59 -18.19 -13.76 12.47
CA ARG A 59 -17.46 -12.88 13.42
C ARG A 59 -17.40 -11.42 12.98
N ARG A 60 -17.79 -11.08 11.75
CA ARG A 60 -17.93 -9.68 11.35
C ARG A 60 -19.24 -9.16 11.89
N ARG A 61 -19.19 -8.41 13.00
CA ARG A 61 -20.31 -7.56 13.42
C ARG A 61 -20.60 -6.59 12.28
N THR A 62 -21.86 -6.49 11.85
CA THR A 62 -22.27 -5.39 10.96
C THR A 62 -21.88 -4.07 11.63
N GLY A 63 -21.37 -3.11 10.85
CA GLY A 63 -21.18 -1.75 11.37
C GLY A 63 -22.48 -1.26 12.00
N HIS A 64 -22.40 -0.51 13.10
CA HIS A 64 -23.57 0.10 13.74
C HIS A 64 -23.65 1.57 13.37
N THR A 65 -24.87 2.10 13.26
CA THR A 65 -25.12 3.53 13.05
C THR A 65 -25.15 4.33 14.35
N ASN A 66 -24.78 3.73 15.49
CA ASN A 66 -24.71 4.45 16.76
C ASN A 66 -23.79 5.67 16.61
N PRO A 67 -24.15 6.82 17.20
CA PRO A 67 -23.29 8.00 17.22
C PRO A 67 -21.90 7.63 17.75
N MET A 68 -20.88 7.84 16.92
CA MET A 68 -19.49 7.73 17.35
C MET A 68 -19.04 9.11 17.86
N PRO A 69 -18.12 9.18 18.83
CA PRO A 69 -17.51 10.44 19.22
C PRO A 69 -16.92 11.12 17.98
N LEU A 70 -17.50 12.27 17.60
CA LEU A 70 -16.97 13.10 16.55
C LEU A 70 -15.89 13.98 17.17
N HIS A 71 -14.64 13.69 16.86
CA HIS A 71 -13.51 14.54 17.24
C HIS A 71 -13.49 15.78 16.33
N ALA A 72 -14.33 16.76 16.64
CA ALA A 72 -14.41 18.02 15.89
C ALA A 72 -13.29 18.99 16.31
N GLY A 73 -12.66 19.65 15.35
CA GLY A 73 -11.60 20.65 15.60
C GLY A 73 -10.18 20.07 15.71
N GLU A 74 -10.03 18.75 15.63
CA GLU A 74 -8.72 18.12 15.52
C GLU A 74 -8.19 18.21 14.08
N ARG A 75 -6.86 18.35 13.93
CA ARG A 75 -6.20 18.26 12.63
C ARG A 75 -6.03 16.78 12.27
N GLU A 76 -7.15 16.16 11.88
CA GLU A 76 -7.17 14.74 11.51
C GLU A 76 -6.10 14.48 10.42
N ILE A 77 -5.20 13.53 10.68
CA ILE A 77 -4.18 13.12 9.71
C ILE A 77 -4.87 12.17 8.73
N ILE A 78 -5.51 12.75 7.72
CA ILE A 78 -6.11 12.02 6.61
C ILE A 78 -5.12 12.08 5.45
N ALA A 79 -4.85 10.94 4.81
CA ALA A 79 -4.20 10.93 3.51
C ALA A 79 -5.14 11.57 2.49
N ARG A 80 -4.91 12.84 2.15
CA ARG A 80 -5.58 13.52 1.04
C ARG A 80 -4.76 13.22 -0.22
N THR A 81 -5.40 12.60 -1.19
CA THR A 81 -4.88 12.42 -2.56
C THR A 81 -4.70 13.75 -3.26
#